data_AF-A0A353D035-F1
#
_entry.id   AF-A0A353D035-F1
#
_cell.length_a   1.000
_cell.length_b   1.000
_cell.length_c   1.000
_cell.angle_alpha   90.00
_cell.angle_beta   90.00
_cell.angle_gamma   90.00
#
_symmetry.space_group_name_H-M   'P 1'
#
loop_
_entity.id
_entity.type
_entity.pdbx_description
1 polymer ?
#
loop_
_entity_poly.entity_id
_entity_poly.type
_entity_poly.pdbx_seq_one_letter_code
_entity_poly.pdbx_strand_id
1 'polypeptide(L)'
;MTASILPTGAGPDYPVSNDISRFVYDHLSLPVLPEDEEDLMFTPGGTTRATRPPASYLISGFIAHLSPYMDSSSFHAWRHGTGLTSALTLLVVFITLYACFQSLAYALSGAVLLGLMPQFTFIASYNNDDSAGILSASLVVMSMVFILRQGVSTKTIAIMAASCGFVLVTKFTAWLILPFAFVYTLWQARDQYRIWWKYLLIALPLIVVSGGWWVLLNMIHYGWDDPLQFGIGQDLIESHRDNAQLGLGGGYITQGASYYELLIENYKSFINISLMSFIGYLDWQRLPLGVVQYVFYGSIVVIAVVYAAVILLITVGGRLAGTKIRALTQVNPGFVSFLFAIITFQIFMYVRFNIYHDIQLQGKYVLPVVLPLVILFFCAVKSIRSFAFQGSKRNVAGIFGIILVSIAVLIHIDAYRSYIIPFYNPPAYELKVGIFQQMDLDTDRYVKKIKGMGLSITADGSWLIESNSADPRMVMTPEFCDVLGDYSLIRIELASAEDGLLQIFIDTGGADGFNIKQSLYTKYSQGDNTLMIASGIKPCKRVRIDPVVGTGNLTIRSISVAPLSIRSLW
;
A
#
# COMPACT_ATOMS: atom_id res chain seq x y z
N MET A 1 14.14 14.19 6.99
CA MET A 1 13.94 14.93 5.72
C MET A 1 12.62 14.51 5.06
N THR A 2 12.40 13.23 4.75
CA THR A 2 11.15 12.75 4.09
C THR A 2 9.88 12.95 4.92
N ALA A 3 9.92 12.74 6.23
CA ALA A 3 8.80 13.01 7.16
C ALA A 3 8.29 14.47 7.13
N SER A 4 9.13 15.40 6.69
CA SER A 4 8.85 16.84 6.64
C SER A 4 8.43 17.33 5.25
N ILE A 5 8.43 16.47 4.22
CA ILE A 5 8.20 16.84 2.82
C ILE A 5 6.79 16.48 2.35
N LEU A 6 6.25 15.34 2.80
CA LEU A 6 4.91 14.94 2.36
C LEU A 6 3.83 15.88 2.92
N PRO A 7 2.80 16.23 2.13
CA PRO A 7 1.70 17.06 2.61
C PRO A 7 0.94 16.39 3.76
N THR A 8 0.18 17.18 4.52
CA THR A 8 -0.74 16.67 5.53
C THR A 8 -1.79 15.76 4.87
N GLY A 9 -2.13 14.64 5.51
CA GLY A 9 -3.03 13.63 4.93
C GLY A 9 -2.39 12.66 3.92
N ALA A 10 -1.11 12.85 3.54
CA ALA A 10 -0.40 11.85 2.76
C ALA A 10 -0.13 10.59 3.61
N GLY A 11 -0.57 9.44 3.12
CA GLY A 11 -0.44 8.15 3.80
C GLY A 11 -1.80 7.51 4.18
N PRO A 12 -1.93 6.19 4.07
CA PRO A 12 -3.16 5.48 4.43
C PRO A 12 -3.51 5.64 5.91
N ASP A 13 -4.79 5.82 6.21
CA ASP A 13 -5.35 5.90 7.58
C ASP A 13 -4.65 6.93 8.48
N TYR A 14 -4.18 8.02 7.87
CA TYR A 14 -3.46 9.09 8.55
C TYR A 14 -4.24 9.70 9.72
N PRO A 15 -5.56 10.02 9.63
CA PRO A 15 -6.29 10.62 10.73
C PRO A 15 -6.26 9.74 11.98
N VAL A 16 -6.65 8.47 11.84
CA VAL A 16 -6.74 7.52 12.96
C VAL A 16 -5.37 7.15 13.53
N SER A 17 -4.32 7.14 12.71
CA SER A 17 -2.95 6.85 13.20
C SER A 17 -2.37 8.01 14.03
N ASN A 18 -2.66 9.24 13.64
CA ASN A 18 -2.25 10.42 14.40
C ASN A 18 -3.06 10.59 15.69
N ASP A 19 -4.34 10.25 15.64
CA ASP A 19 -5.25 10.36 16.77
C ASP A 19 -4.75 9.59 18.00
N ILE A 20 -4.34 8.33 17.83
CA ILE A 20 -3.75 7.55 18.95
C ILE A 20 -2.44 8.14 19.46
N SER A 21 -1.60 8.67 18.57
CA SER A 21 -0.34 9.31 19.00
C SER A 21 -0.60 10.59 19.79
N ARG A 22 -1.65 11.34 19.40
CA ARG A 22 -2.13 12.51 20.12
C ARG A 22 -2.72 12.11 21.47
N PHE A 23 -3.56 11.07 21.53
CA PHE A 23 -4.12 10.59 22.80
C PHE A 23 -3.02 10.25 23.81
N VAL A 24 -1.99 9.50 23.37
CA VAL A 24 -0.81 9.19 24.21
C VAL A 24 -0.07 10.45 24.64
N TYR A 25 0.02 11.46 23.78
CA TYR A 25 0.67 12.72 24.09
C TYR A 25 -0.12 13.52 25.14
N ASP A 26 -1.43 13.63 24.98
CA ASP A 26 -2.32 14.42 25.84
C ASP A 26 -2.53 13.75 27.21
N HIS A 27 -2.69 12.42 27.25
CA HIS A 27 -3.06 11.67 28.46
C HIS A 27 -1.93 10.87 29.12
N LEU A 28 -0.80 10.67 28.42
CA LEU A 28 0.31 9.80 28.87
C LEU A 28 -0.12 8.36 29.22
N SER A 29 -1.25 7.92 28.68
CA SER A 29 -1.83 6.59 28.85
C SER A 29 -2.16 5.95 27.50
N LEU A 30 -2.46 4.65 27.51
CA LEU A 30 -3.12 3.99 26.39
C LEU A 30 -4.63 4.16 26.53
N PRO A 31 -5.36 4.33 25.43
CA PRO A 31 -6.82 4.35 25.47
C PRO A 31 -7.36 2.99 25.93
N VAL A 32 -8.37 3.03 26.79
CA VAL A 32 -9.12 1.88 27.28
C VAL A 32 -10.54 1.96 26.74
N LEU A 33 -10.97 0.91 26.05
CA LEU A 33 -12.29 0.85 25.42
C LEU A 33 -13.28 0.08 26.31
N PRO A 34 -14.58 0.44 26.31
CA PRO A 34 -15.21 1.55 25.58
C PRO A 34 -15.13 2.92 26.31
N GLU A 35 -14.40 3.01 27.42
CA GLU A 35 -14.36 4.21 28.29
C GLU A 35 -13.88 5.47 27.56
N ASP A 36 -12.82 5.34 26.76
CA ASP A 36 -12.20 6.43 26.01
C ASP A 36 -12.72 6.54 24.55
N GLU A 37 -13.84 5.88 24.22
CA GLU A 37 -14.35 5.78 22.84
C GLU A 37 -14.68 7.15 22.22
N GLU A 38 -15.18 8.10 23.02
CA GLU A 38 -15.56 9.45 22.57
C GLU A 38 -14.36 10.30 22.12
N ASP A 39 -13.16 9.98 22.61
CA ASP A 39 -11.92 10.70 22.31
C ASP A 39 -11.17 10.10 21.10
N LEU A 40 -11.76 9.10 20.43
CA LEU A 40 -11.10 8.35 19.36
C LEU A 40 -11.77 8.52 18.00
N MET A 41 -10.95 8.49 16.95
CA MET A 41 -11.39 8.45 15.56
C MET A 41 -11.59 7.02 15.06
N PHE A 42 -12.60 6.83 14.22
CA PHE A 42 -12.90 5.57 13.57
C PHE A 42 -12.72 5.66 12.05
N THR A 43 -12.20 4.58 11.47
CA THR A 43 -12.18 4.40 10.01
C THR A 43 -13.59 4.14 9.48
N PRO A 44 -13.86 4.31 8.17
CA PRO A 44 -15.16 3.95 7.58
C PRO A 44 -15.59 2.50 7.84
N GLY A 45 -14.61 1.60 8.05
CA GLY A 45 -14.85 0.20 8.41
C GLY A 45 -15.15 -0.03 9.89
N GLY A 46 -15.34 1.02 10.70
CA GLY A 46 -15.60 0.92 12.15
C GLY A 46 -14.38 0.55 12.99
N THR A 47 -13.17 0.54 12.42
CA THR A 47 -11.93 0.20 13.17
C THR A 47 -11.21 1.45 13.68
N THR A 48 -10.64 1.35 14.88
CA THR A 48 -9.70 2.33 15.44
C THR A 48 -8.28 1.75 15.49
N ARG A 49 -7.27 2.60 15.65
CA ARG A 49 -5.88 2.16 15.88
C ARG A 49 -5.60 1.83 17.35
N ALA A 50 -6.54 2.11 18.27
CA ALA A 50 -6.44 1.76 19.69
C ALA A 50 -6.45 0.24 19.94
N THR A 51 -7.11 -0.55 19.08
CA THR A 51 -7.19 -2.02 19.17
C THR A 51 -5.96 -2.73 18.58
N ARG A 52 -4.87 -1.99 18.35
CA ARG A 52 -3.63 -2.52 17.77
C ARG A 52 -2.49 -2.43 18.76
N PRO A 53 -1.44 -3.26 18.57
CA PRO A 53 -0.23 -3.16 19.37
C PRO A 53 0.34 -1.72 19.36
N PRO A 54 0.66 -1.14 20.54
CA PRO A 54 0.73 0.32 20.68
C PRO A 54 2.10 0.95 20.42
N ALA A 55 3.17 0.17 20.23
CA ALA A 55 4.54 0.67 20.28
C ALA A 55 4.82 1.83 19.32
N SER A 56 4.28 1.77 18.11
CA SER A 56 4.51 2.79 17.08
C SER A 56 3.94 4.16 17.50
N TYR A 57 2.78 4.15 18.14
CA TYR A 57 2.10 5.35 18.61
C TYR A 57 2.68 5.86 19.92
N LEU A 58 3.10 4.95 20.81
CA LEU A 58 3.86 5.30 22.02
C LEU A 58 5.17 6.01 21.68
N ILE A 59 5.95 5.46 20.74
CA ILE A 59 7.19 6.08 20.27
C ILE A 59 6.89 7.45 19.65
N SER A 60 5.85 7.56 18.83
CA SER A 60 5.50 8.82 18.17
C SER A 60 5.02 9.90 19.14
N GLY A 61 4.19 9.56 20.13
CA GLY A 61 3.74 10.46 21.19
C GLY A 61 4.89 10.91 22.10
N PHE A 62 5.76 9.97 22.51
CA PHE A 62 6.92 10.30 23.35
C PHE A 62 7.95 11.17 22.62
N ILE A 63 8.25 10.90 21.34
CA ILE A 63 9.17 11.72 20.55
C ILE A 63 8.62 13.14 20.34
N ALA A 64 7.29 13.30 20.23
CA ALA A 64 6.68 14.61 20.16
C ALA A 64 6.90 15.42 21.44
N HIS A 65 6.77 14.80 22.64
CA HIS A 65 7.10 15.43 23.93
C HIS A 65 8.55 15.92 24.04
N LEU A 66 9.48 15.22 23.40
CA LEU A 66 10.90 15.58 23.39
C LEU A 66 11.27 16.68 22.38
N SER A 67 10.31 17.21 21.61
CA SER A 67 10.58 18.21 20.57
C SER A 67 10.19 19.62 21.05
N PRO A 68 11.10 20.40 21.65
CA PRO A 68 10.81 21.71 22.24
C PRO A 68 10.47 22.83 21.24
N TYR A 69 10.43 22.52 19.94
CA TYR A 69 10.23 23.50 18.85
C TYR A 69 8.96 23.26 18.02
N MET A 70 8.08 22.35 18.44
CA MET A 70 6.86 22.08 17.70
C MET A 70 5.65 22.40 18.55
N ASP A 71 4.86 23.38 18.11
CA ASP A 71 3.47 23.47 18.55
C ASP A 71 2.85 22.08 18.41
N SER A 72 2.10 21.64 19.42
CA SER A 72 1.32 20.40 19.39
C SER A 72 0.29 20.35 18.25
N SER A 73 0.05 21.49 17.59
CA SER A 73 -0.73 21.63 16.35
C SER A 73 0.04 21.22 15.08
N SER A 74 1.36 21.01 15.16
CA SER A 74 2.19 20.50 14.09
C SER A 74 1.93 19.01 13.87
N PHE A 75 0.99 18.71 12.98
CA PHE A 75 0.73 17.39 12.40
C PHE A 75 1.99 16.60 11.96
N HIS A 76 3.13 17.28 11.79
CA HIS A 76 4.41 16.68 11.42
C HIS A 76 5.15 16.05 12.60
N ALA A 77 4.86 16.45 13.85
CA ALA A 77 5.57 15.97 15.05
C ALA A 77 5.51 14.43 15.18
N TRP A 78 4.32 13.84 14.98
CA TRP A 78 4.09 12.39 15.11
C TRP A 78 4.89 11.56 14.10
N ARG A 79 5.19 12.12 12.92
CA ARG A 79 5.92 11.42 11.86
C ARG A 79 7.37 11.15 12.24
N HIS A 80 7.92 11.90 13.20
CA HIS A 80 9.30 11.69 13.66
C HIS A 80 9.48 10.38 14.40
N GLY A 81 8.46 9.85 15.09
CA GLY A 81 8.52 8.53 15.70
C GLY A 81 8.71 7.43 14.65
N THR A 82 7.93 7.49 13.57
CA THR A 82 8.08 6.60 12.41
C THR A 82 9.42 6.79 11.68
N GLY A 83 9.90 8.03 11.58
CA GLY A 83 11.24 8.32 11.04
C GLY A 83 12.34 7.68 11.88
N LEU A 84 12.23 7.70 13.21
CA LEU A 84 13.17 7.10 14.15
C LEU A 84 13.18 5.57 14.03
N THR A 85 12.02 4.91 14.05
CA THR A 85 11.95 3.44 13.90
C THR A 85 12.51 2.97 12.56
N SER A 86 12.28 3.75 11.50
CA SER A 86 12.85 3.50 10.17
C SER A 86 14.37 3.68 10.16
N ALA A 87 14.91 4.73 10.80
CA ALA A 87 16.35 4.94 10.92
C ALA A 87 17.03 3.82 11.73
N LEU A 88 16.41 3.39 12.84
CA LEU A 88 16.87 2.25 13.63
C LEU A 88 16.83 0.96 12.82
N THR A 89 15.84 0.77 11.94
CA THR A 89 15.79 -0.38 11.03
C THR A 89 17.02 -0.42 10.13
N LEU A 90 17.41 0.71 9.54
CA LEU A 90 18.60 0.80 8.70
C LEU A 90 19.89 0.49 9.48
N LEU A 91 19.96 0.93 10.75
CA LEU A 91 21.07 0.57 11.64
C LEU A 91 21.11 -0.94 11.92
N VAL A 92 19.97 -1.55 12.22
CA VAL A 92 19.85 -3.01 12.43
C VAL A 92 20.25 -3.78 11.18
N VAL A 93 19.82 -3.34 9.99
CA VAL A 93 20.21 -3.93 8.70
C VAL A 93 21.71 -3.83 8.51
N PHE A 94 22.30 -2.66 8.74
CA PHE A 94 23.75 -2.45 8.67
C PHE A 94 24.52 -3.41 9.60
N ILE A 95 24.15 -3.46 10.88
CA ILE A 95 24.79 -4.32 11.88
C ILE A 95 24.65 -5.80 11.49
N THR A 96 23.45 -6.20 11.06
CA THR A 96 23.17 -7.59 10.67
C THR A 96 23.99 -8.02 9.46
N LEU A 97 24.06 -7.18 8.43
CA LEU A 97 24.84 -7.46 7.22
C LEU A 97 26.34 -7.43 7.50
N TYR A 98 26.82 -6.52 8.35
CA TYR A 98 28.20 -6.53 8.80
C TYR A 98 28.54 -7.84 9.54
N ALA A 99 27.67 -8.28 10.47
CA ALA A 99 27.81 -9.56 11.16
C ALA A 99 27.76 -10.76 10.19
N CYS A 100 26.92 -10.71 9.16
CA CYS A 100 26.80 -11.75 8.14
C CYS A 100 28.01 -11.82 7.20
N PHE A 101 28.57 -10.69 6.78
CA PHE A 101 29.53 -10.66 5.68
C PHE A 101 30.93 -10.17 6.06
N GLN A 102 31.11 -9.60 7.25
CA GLN A 102 32.36 -8.98 7.72
C GLN A 102 32.92 -7.96 6.72
N SER A 103 32.02 -7.16 6.13
CA SER A 103 32.35 -6.21 5.08
C SER A 103 31.50 -4.97 5.20
N LEU A 104 32.16 -3.81 5.30
CA LEU A 104 31.50 -2.51 5.33
C LEU A 104 30.73 -2.24 4.04
N ALA A 105 31.24 -2.69 2.89
CA ALA A 105 30.60 -2.49 1.59
C ALA A 105 29.21 -3.14 1.54
N TYR A 106 29.09 -4.42 1.92
CA TYR A 106 27.78 -5.09 1.94
C TYR A 106 26.82 -4.46 2.97
N ALA A 107 27.34 -4.06 4.14
CA ALA A 107 26.54 -3.44 5.18
C ALA A 107 25.97 -2.07 4.75
N LEU A 108 26.82 -1.19 4.20
CA LEU A 108 26.40 0.11 3.68
C LEU A 108 25.47 -0.04 2.47
N SER A 109 25.82 -0.90 1.50
CA SER A 109 24.99 -1.12 0.32
C SER A 109 23.61 -1.62 0.71
N GLY A 110 23.49 -2.56 1.65
CA GLY A 110 22.17 -3.05 2.07
C GLY A 110 21.34 -2.03 2.82
N ALA A 111 21.94 -1.24 3.72
CA ALA A 111 21.24 -0.16 4.40
C ALA A 111 20.77 0.92 3.42
N VAL A 112 21.61 1.30 2.45
CA VAL A 112 21.24 2.29 1.42
C VAL A 112 20.17 1.74 0.47
N LEU A 113 20.28 0.49 0.02
CA LEU A 113 19.26 -0.14 -0.83
C LEU A 113 17.89 -0.14 -0.17
N LEU A 114 17.81 -0.52 1.11
CA LEU A 114 16.54 -0.48 1.84
C LEU A 114 16.07 0.95 2.07
N GLY A 115 16.96 1.85 2.52
CA GLY A 115 16.63 3.24 2.82
C GLY A 115 16.11 4.03 1.62
N LEU A 116 16.59 3.68 0.42
CA LEU A 116 16.18 4.28 -0.86
C LEU A 116 15.08 3.50 -1.59
N MET A 117 14.59 2.40 -1.02
CA MET A 117 13.45 1.68 -1.59
C MET A 117 12.21 2.56 -1.43
N PRO A 118 11.51 2.92 -2.54
CA PRO A 118 10.45 3.94 -2.48
C PRO A 118 9.37 3.65 -1.43
N GLN A 119 8.93 2.40 -1.30
CA GLN A 119 7.94 2.01 -0.30
C GLN A 119 8.44 2.18 1.15
N PHE A 120 9.70 1.84 1.42
CA PHE A 120 10.29 2.03 2.75
C PHE A 120 10.47 3.51 3.08
N THR A 121 10.94 4.30 2.11
CA THR A 121 11.04 5.76 2.27
C THR A 121 9.67 6.41 2.52
N PHE A 122 8.63 5.93 1.83
CA PHE A 122 7.26 6.39 2.01
C PHE A 122 6.74 6.03 3.41
N ILE A 123 6.93 4.80 3.88
CA ILE A 123 6.59 4.41 5.25
C ILE A 123 7.29 5.29 6.28
N ALA A 124 8.55 5.66 6.06
CA ALA A 124 9.29 6.54 6.96
C ALA A 124 8.78 8.00 7.00
N SER A 125 7.80 8.36 6.16
CA SER A 125 7.39 9.75 5.94
C SER A 125 5.99 10.13 6.45
N TYR A 126 5.20 9.16 6.93
CA TYR A 126 3.92 9.40 7.59
C TYR A 126 3.82 8.53 8.85
N ASN A 127 2.91 8.84 9.77
CA ASN A 127 2.76 8.11 11.03
C ASN A 127 2.05 6.76 10.80
N ASN A 128 2.68 5.64 11.16
CA ASN A 128 2.12 4.30 10.97
C ASN A 128 2.74 3.24 11.88
N ASP A 129 2.07 2.08 11.91
CA ASP A 129 2.50 0.87 12.60
C ASP A 129 3.41 -0.06 11.76
N ASP A 130 3.50 0.16 10.45
CA ASP A 130 4.36 -0.61 9.54
C ASP A 130 5.84 -0.46 9.91
N SER A 131 6.27 0.76 10.21
CA SER A 131 7.68 1.09 10.50
C SER A 131 8.24 0.33 11.70
N ALA A 132 7.51 0.27 12.80
CA ALA A 132 7.91 -0.49 13.99
C ALA A 132 7.83 -2.00 13.74
N GLY A 133 6.86 -2.46 12.95
CA GLY A 133 6.75 -3.86 12.53
C GLY A 133 7.96 -4.33 11.71
N ILE A 134 8.50 -3.48 10.83
CA ILE A 134 9.72 -3.80 10.07
C ILE A 134 10.95 -3.82 11.00
N LEU A 135 11.05 -2.85 11.91
CA LEU A 135 12.13 -2.79 12.90
C LEU A 135 12.17 -4.05 13.79
N SER A 136 11.02 -4.42 14.35
CA SER A 136 10.92 -5.54 15.29
C SER A 136 11.23 -6.88 14.63
N ALA A 137 10.70 -7.12 13.43
CA ALA A 137 11.06 -8.29 12.64
C ALA A 137 12.56 -8.30 12.27
N SER A 138 13.13 -7.14 11.94
CA SER A 138 14.57 -7.02 11.64
C SER A 138 15.45 -7.33 12.87
N LEU A 139 15.04 -6.93 14.08
CA LEU A 139 15.73 -7.26 15.33
C LEU A 139 15.72 -8.77 15.64
N VAL A 140 14.62 -9.46 15.35
CA VAL A 140 14.56 -10.93 15.45
C VAL A 140 15.56 -11.58 14.49
N VAL A 141 15.61 -11.14 13.23
CA VAL A 141 16.57 -11.68 12.25
C VAL A 141 18.01 -11.37 12.65
N MET A 142 18.30 -10.17 13.15
CA MET A 142 19.60 -9.82 13.73
C MET A 142 19.97 -10.78 14.87
N SER A 143 19.02 -11.08 15.76
CA SER A 143 19.22 -12.04 16.86
C SER A 143 19.51 -13.44 16.34
N MET A 144 18.83 -13.89 15.28
CA MET A 144 19.14 -15.17 14.63
C MET A 144 20.57 -15.21 14.08
N VAL A 145 21.05 -14.10 13.50
CA VAL A 145 22.43 -13.95 13.00
C VAL A 145 23.44 -13.96 14.16
N PHE A 146 23.13 -13.30 15.27
CA PHE A 146 24.00 -13.33 16.46
C PHE A 146 24.10 -14.74 17.05
N ILE A 147 23.00 -15.48 17.16
CA ILE A 147 23.02 -16.88 17.56
C ILE A 147 23.82 -17.72 16.56
N LEU A 148 23.67 -17.49 15.25
CA LEU A 148 24.43 -18.21 14.22
C LEU A 148 25.95 -18.01 14.37
N ARG A 149 26.36 -16.80 14.74
CA ARG A 149 27.77 -16.38 14.80
C ARG A 149 28.45 -16.69 16.13
N GLN A 150 27.74 -16.46 17.23
CA GLN A 150 28.29 -16.54 18.59
C GLN A 150 27.82 -17.79 19.34
N GLY A 151 26.86 -18.54 18.78
CA GLY A 151 26.21 -19.65 19.46
C GLY A 151 25.10 -19.20 20.42
N VAL A 152 24.46 -20.19 21.02
CA VAL A 152 23.45 -19.98 22.06
C VAL A 152 24.16 -19.65 23.37
N SER A 153 23.86 -18.47 23.92
CA SER A 153 24.40 -17.96 25.18
C SER A 153 23.33 -17.11 25.88
N THR A 154 23.51 -16.81 27.16
CA THR A 154 22.62 -15.92 27.90
C THR A 154 22.43 -14.57 27.20
N LYS A 155 23.51 -14.00 26.64
CA LYS A 155 23.48 -12.72 25.93
C LYS A 155 22.63 -12.82 24.66
N THR A 156 22.88 -13.83 23.83
CA THR A 156 22.15 -13.98 22.55
C THR A 156 20.68 -14.35 22.77
N ILE A 157 20.37 -15.14 23.80
CA ILE A 157 19.00 -15.42 24.22
C ILE A 157 18.30 -14.17 24.76
N ALA A 158 18.99 -13.35 25.56
CA ALA A 158 18.41 -12.11 26.08
C ALA A 158 18.02 -11.14 24.96
N ILE A 159 18.90 -10.96 23.96
CA ILE A 159 18.62 -10.12 22.78
C ILE A 159 17.45 -10.69 21.96
N MET A 160 17.42 -12.02 21.76
CA MET A 160 16.31 -12.70 21.07
C MET A 160 14.98 -12.49 21.82
N ALA A 161 14.97 -12.71 23.14
CA ALA A 161 13.78 -12.57 23.97
C ALA A 161 13.24 -11.13 23.99
N ALA A 162 14.13 -10.14 24.13
CA ALA A 162 13.76 -8.73 24.04
C ALA A 162 13.22 -8.36 22.65
N SER A 163 13.80 -8.91 21.58
CA SER A 163 13.31 -8.70 20.21
C SER A 163 11.91 -9.32 20.02
N CYS A 164 11.68 -10.54 20.52
CA CYS A 164 10.39 -11.21 20.46
C CYS A 164 9.31 -10.47 21.26
N GLY A 165 9.61 -10.00 22.48
CA GLY A 165 8.64 -9.20 23.23
C GLY A 165 8.35 -7.86 22.56
N PHE A 166 9.35 -7.20 21.98
CA PHE A 166 9.12 -5.99 21.19
C PHE A 166 8.21 -6.23 19.97
N VAL A 167 8.33 -7.38 19.27
CA VAL A 167 7.41 -7.74 18.17
C VAL A 167 5.95 -7.73 18.64
N LEU A 168 5.66 -8.24 19.86
CA LEU A 168 4.30 -8.31 20.40
C LEU A 168 3.63 -6.93 20.48
N VAL A 169 4.37 -5.86 20.73
CA VAL A 169 3.80 -4.50 20.85
C VAL A 169 3.82 -3.69 19.55
N THR A 170 4.33 -4.24 18.44
CA THR A 170 4.50 -3.46 17.20
C THR A 170 3.36 -3.60 16.20
N LYS A 171 3.11 -4.81 15.68
CA LYS A 171 2.10 -5.06 14.64
C LYS A 171 1.83 -6.55 14.47
N PHE A 172 0.56 -6.94 14.33
CA PHE A 172 0.18 -8.36 14.13
C PHE A 172 0.86 -9.02 12.92
N THR A 173 1.05 -8.30 11.81
CA THR A 173 1.74 -8.85 10.63
C THR A 173 3.21 -9.15 10.87
N ALA A 174 3.84 -8.53 11.88
CA ALA A 174 5.21 -8.85 12.31
C ALA A 174 5.26 -10.09 13.21
N TRP A 175 4.17 -10.46 13.88
CA TRP A 175 4.11 -11.63 14.78
C TRP A 175 4.36 -12.95 14.05
N LEU A 176 4.14 -12.97 12.74
CA LEU A 176 4.40 -14.12 11.87
C LEU A 176 5.86 -14.60 11.90
N ILE A 177 6.81 -13.78 12.39
CA ILE A 177 8.20 -14.18 12.58
C ILE A 177 8.45 -14.96 13.89
N LEU A 178 7.58 -14.84 14.90
CA LEU A 178 7.78 -15.41 16.24
C LEU A 178 7.90 -16.94 16.23
N PRO A 179 7.09 -17.71 15.47
CA PRO A 179 7.27 -19.16 15.38
C PRO A 179 8.66 -19.53 14.87
N PHE A 180 9.20 -18.78 13.90
CA PHE A 180 10.54 -19.02 13.37
C PHE A 180 11.62 -18.67 14.37
N ALA A 181 11.47 -17.58 15.14
CA ALA A 181 12.37 -17.23 16.23
C ALA A 181 12.48 -18.37 17.26
N PHE A 182 11.33 -18.94 17.63
CA PHE A 182 11.24 -20.05 18.56
C PHE A 182 11.90 -21.32 18.01
N VAL A 183 11.48 -21.79 16.83
CA VAL A 183 12.02 -23.01 16.22
C VAL A 183 13.51 -22.88 15.93
N TYR A 184 13.97 -21.71 15.46
CA TYR A 184 15.38 -21.45 15.21
C TYR A 184 16.22 -21.53 16.50
N THR A 185 15.72 -20.93 17.58
CA THR A 185 16.41 -20.95 18.88
C THR A 185 16.48 -22.37 19.43
N LEU A 186 15.39 -23.13 19.37
CA LEU A 186 15.38 -24.55 19.77
C LEU A 186 16.34 -25.39 18.94
N TRP A 187 16.35 -25.18 17.62
CA TRP A 187 17.25 -25.90 16.72
C TRP A 187 18.73 -25.66 17.07
N GLN A 188 19.09 -24.41 17.35
CA GLN A 188 20.46 -24.04 17.75
C GLN A 188 20.80 -24.49 19.17
N ALA A 189 19.81 -24.58 20.06
CA ALA A 189 19.98 -24.99 21.46
C ALA A 189 19.81 -26.51 21.69
N ARG A 190 19.56 -27.31 20.63
CA ARG A 190 19.19 -28.73 20.74
C ARG A 190 20.18 -29.58 21.55
N ASP A 191 21.47 -29.28 21.45
CA ASP A 191 22.53 -30.02 22.14
C ASP A 191 22.73 -29.54 23.60
N GLN A 192 22.02 -28.49 24.02
CA GLN A 192 22.16 -27.81 25.33
C GLN A 192 20.91 -27.97 26.22
N TYR A 193 20.11 -29.02 26.01
CA TYR A 193 18.81 -29.23 26.69
C TYR A 193 18.86 -29.14 28.22
N ARG A 194 19.96 -29.57 28.85
CA ARG A 194 20.13 -29.57 30.32
C ARG A 194 20.14 -28.18 30.95
N ILE A 195 20.45 -27.14 30.17
CA ILE A 195 20.52 -25.75 30.66
C ILE A 195 19.40 -24.86 30.10
N TRP A 196 18.40 -25.44 29.42
CA TRP A 196 17.28 -24.68 28.85
C TRP A 196 16.49 -23.89 29.88
N TRP A 197 16.35 -24.41 31.10
CA TRP A 197 15.66 -23.69 32.18
C TRP A 197 16.33 -22.33 32.48
N LYS A 198 17.67 -22.23 32.37
CA LYS A 198 18.38 -20.95 32.55
C LYS A 198 18.01 -19.96 31.46
N TYR A 199 17.86 -20.44 30.22
CA TYR A 199 17.43 -19.61 29.11
C TYR A 199 15.98 -19.17 29.26
N LEU A 200 15.09 -20.05 29.72
CA LEU A 200 13.68 -19.73 29.98
C LEU A 200 13.53 -18.68 31.10
N LEU A 201 14.27 -18.81 32.21
CA LEU A 201 14.24 -17.85 33.31
C LEU A 201 14.67 -16.44 32.90
N ILE A 202 15.49 -16.32 31.85
CA ILE A 202 15.94 -15.02 31.33
C ILE A 202 15.02 -14.53 30.23
N ALA A 203 14.55 -15.45 29.36
CA ALA A 203 13.71 -15.11 28.23
C ALA A 203 12.32 -14.62 28.65
N LEU A 204 11.67 -15.29 29.60
CA LEU A 204 10.29 -14.96 30.00
C LEU A 204 10.16 -13.52 30.55
N PRO A 205 10.97 -13.09 31.55
CA PRO A 205 10.90 -11.71 32.05
C PRO A 205 11.20 -10.68 30.96
N LEU A 206 12.18 -10.96 30.08
CA LEU A 206 12.53 -10.04 29.00
C LEU A 206 11.43 -9.91 27.96
N ILE A 207 10.74 -11.01 27.59
CA ILE A 207 9.58 -10.95 26.69
C ILE A 207 8.49 -10.09 27.32
N VAL A 208 8.17 -10.28 28.60
CA VAL A 208 7.15 -9.49 29.32
C VAL A 208 7.53 -8.01 29.34
N VAL A 209 8.73 -7.68 29.81
CA VAL A 209 9.18 -6.28 29.96
C VAL A 209 9.29 -5.54 28.62
N SER A 210 9.74 -6.23 27.56
CA SER A 210 9.92 -5.58 26.24
C SER A 210 8.63 -5.43 25.41
N GLY A 211 7.55 -6.13 25.79
CA GLY A 211 6.24 -5.92 25.16
C GLY A 211 5.14 -6.90 25.52
N GLY A 212 5.46 -8.05 26.12
CA GLY A 212 4.44 -8.99 26.61
C GLY A 212 3.50 -8.38 27.66
N TRP A 213 3.90 -7.29 28.32
CA TRP A 213 3.05 -6.52 29.24
C TRP A 213 1.75 -6.01 28.60
N TRP A 214 1.74 -5.68 27.30
CA TRP A 214 0.54 -5.17 26.63
C TRP A 214 -0.57 -6.22 26.59
N VAL A 215 -0.21 -7.47 26.33
CA VAL A 215 -1.16 -8.60 26.37
C VAL A 215 -1.71 -8.77 27.79
N LEU A 216 -0.85 -8.66 28.81
CA LEU A 216 -1.30 -8.74 30.21
C LEU A 216 -2.22 -7.57 30.58
N LEU A 217 -1.93 -6.37 30.11
CA LEU A 217 -2.76 -5.19 30.32
C LEU A 217 -4.14 -5.36 29.66
N ASN A 218 -4.18 -5.88 28.44
CA ASN A 218 -5.44 -6.20 27.78
C ASN A 218 -6.25 -7.23 28.58
N MET A 219 -5.61 -8.25 29.14
CA MET A 219 -6.32 -9.24 29.96
C MET A 219 -6.89 -8.67 31.25
N ILE A 220 -6.28 -7.60 31.78
CA ILE A 220 -6.79 -6.88 32.97
C ILE A 220 -8.02 -6.05 32.62
N HIS A 221 -8.02 -5.37 31.47
CA HIS A 221 -9.12 -4.47 31.08
C HIS A 221 -10.29 -5.18 30.37
N TYR A 222 -9.99 -6.13 29.47
CA TYR A 222 -10.98 -6.77 28.59
C TYR A 222 -11.30 -8.21 29.00
N GLY A 223 -10.63 -8.75 30.01
CA GLY A 223 -10.80 -10.13 30.48
C GLY A 223 -9.80 -11.13 29.88
N TRP A 224 -9.75 -12.31 30.50
CA TRP A 224 -8.82 -13.39 30.10
C TRP A 224 -9.13 -13.98 28.71
N ASP A 225 -10.35 -13.74 28.23
CA ASP A 225 -10.89 -14.18 26.96
C ASP A 225 -10.57 -13.23 25.79
N ASP A 226 -10.18 -11.97 26.05
CA ASP A 226 -9.80 -11.02 24.99
C ASP A 226 -8.39 -10.38 25.15
N PRO A 227 -7.32 -11.18 25.23
CA PRO A 227 -5.94 -10.68 25.35
C PRO A 227 -5.45 -9.86 24.14
N LEU A 228 -6.11 -10.00 22.99
CA LEU A 228 -5.72 -9.41 21.71
C LEU A 228 -6.68 -8.33 21.19
N GLN A 229 -7.71 -8.00 21.97
CA GLN A 229 -8.74 -7.02 21.63
C GLN A 229 -9.53 -7.38 20.35
N PHE A 230 -9.68 -8.68 20.06
CA PHE A 230 -10.47 -9.15 18.94
C PHE A 230 -11.98 -9.11 19.25
N GLY A 231 -12.37 -9.36 20.50
CA GLY A 231 -13.76 -9.26 20.94
C GLY A 231 -14.25 -7.82 20.90
N ILE A 232 -13.62 -6.94 21.70
CA ILE A 232 -13.97 -5.51 21.72
C ILE A 232 -13.81 -4.86 20.35
N GLY A 233 -12.83 -5.31 19.55
CA GLY A 233 -12.65 -4.84 18.18
C GLY A 233 -13.80 -5.21 17.25
N GLN A 234 -14.44 -6.37 17.44
CA GLN A 234 -15.66 -6.74 16.70
C GLN A 234 -16.85 -5.89 17.13
N ASP A 235 -17.05 -5.71 18.44
CA ASP A 235 -18.14 -4.88 18.98
C ASP A 235 -18.08 -3.45 18.43
N LEU A 236 -16.88 -2.86 18.35
CA LEU A 236 -16.65 -1.53 17.77
C LEU A 236 -16.92 -1.47 16.26
N ILE A 237 -16.56 -2.53 15.52
CA ILE A 237 -16.90 -2.60 14.10
C ILE A 237 -18.43 -2.64 13.94
N GLU A 238 -19.14 -3.38 14.77
CA GLU A 238 -20.61 -3.45 14.70
C GLU A 238 -21.27 -2.11 15.04
N SER A 239 -20.72 -1.34 15.98
CA SER A 239 -21.27 -0.04 16.39
C SER A 239 -20.91 1.13 15.47
N HIS A 240 -19.69 1.17 14.91
CA HIS A 240 -19.16 2.32 14.16
C HIS A 240 -19.08 2.14 12.64
N ARG A 241 -19.40 0.97 12.11
CA ARG A 241 -19.30 0.73 10.67
C ARG A 241 -20.39 1.45 9.91
N ASP A 242 -19.99 2.15 8.85
CA ASP A 242 -20.93 2.82 7.96
C ASP A 242 -21.70 1.77 7.11
N ASN A 243 -23.02 1.68 7.35
CA ASN A 243 -23.93 0.78 6.64
C ASN A 243 -23.96 1.00 5.12
N ALA A 244 -23.56 2.19 4.63
CA ALA A 244 -23.48 2.44 3.18
C ALA A 244 -22.43 1.58 2.46
N GLN A 245 -21.48 0.97 3.18
CA GLN A 245 -20.38 0.15 2.61
C GLN A 245 -20.56 -1.38 2.79
N LEU A 246 -21.76 -1.83 3.16
CA LEU A 246 -22.11 -3.25 3.43
C LEU A 246 -21.81 -4.23 2.27
N GLY A 247 -21.59 -3.75 1.03
CA GLY A 247 -21.31 -4.59 -0.15
C GLY A 247 -19.83 -4.72 -0.57
N LEU A 248 -18.90 -4.04 0.10
CA LEU A 248 -17.48 -4.00 -0.31
C LEU A 248 -16.56 -4.90 0.53
N GLY A 249 -17.08 -5.52 1.58
CA GLY A 249 -16.31 -6.40 2.48
C GLY A 249 -16.25 -7.84 1.98
N GLY A 250 -15.06 -8.36 1.77
CA GLY A 250 -14.83 -9.77 1.48
C GLY A 250 -13.54 -10.00 0.70
N GLY A 251 -12.82 -11.07 1.05
CA GLY A 251 -11.65 -11.51 0.31
C GLY A 251 -12.01 -12.07 -1.08
N TYR A 252 -10.99 -12.40 -1.88
CA TYR A 252 -11.16 -12.95 -3.24
C TYR A 252 -12.05 -14.20 -3.32
N ILE A 253 -12.22 -14.95 -2.22
CA ILE A 253 -13.10 -16.12 -2.16
C ILE A 253 -14.57 -15.76 -2.46
N THR A 254 -15.04 -14.59 -2.03
CA THR A 254 -16.43 -14.14 -2.28
C THR A 254 -16.65 -13.76 -3.74
N GLN A 255 -15.57 -13.51 -4.48
CA GLN A 255 -15.55 -13.25 -5.91
C GLN A 255 -15.36 -14.54 -6.73
N GLY A 256 -15.36 -15.71 -6.07
CA GLY A 256 -15.16 -17.01 -6.69
C GLY A 256 -13.69 -17.35 -7.00
N ALA A 257 -12.74 -16.52 -6.58
CA ALA A 257 -11.33 -16.73 -6.88
C ALA A 257 -10.62 -17.56 -5.80
N SER A 258 -9.95 -18.61 -6.26
CA SER A 258 -9.14 -19.56 -5.50
C SER A 258 -7.67 -19.17 -5.42
N TYR A 259 -6.88 -19.91 -4.63
CA TYR A 259 -5.42 -19.75 -4.58
C TYR A 259 -4.76 -19.92 -5.97
N TYR A 260 -5.26 -20.84 -6.78
CA TYR A 260 -4.71 -21.10 -8.11
C TYR A 260 -4.95 -19.92 -9.05
N GLU A 261 -6.18 -19.41 -9.12
CA GLU A 261 -6.51 -18.25 -9.95
C GLU A 261 -5.74 -17.00 -9.48
N LEU A 262 -5.62 -16.82 -8.17
CA LEU A 262 -4.95 -15.64 -7.62
C LEU A 262 -3.43 -15.64 -7.85
N LEU A 263 -2.76 -16.80 -7.70
CA LEU A 263 -1.29 -16.90 -7.79
C LEU A 263 -0.77 -17.35 -9.15
N ILE A 264 -1.46 -18.27 -9.83
CA ILE A 264 -0.98 -18.83 -11.11
C ILE A 264 -1.56 -18.04 -12.28
N GLU A 265 -2.87 -17.80 -12.26
CA GLU A 265 -3.53 -17.01 -13.31
C GLU A 265 -3.42 -15.51 -13.07
N ASN A 266 -2.84 -15.11 -11.93
CA ASN A 266 -2.65 -13.72 -11.54
C ASN A 266 -3.96 -12.91 -11.64
N TYR A 267 -5.04 -13.47 -11.08
CA TYR A 267 -6.38 -12.88 -11.10
C TYR A 267 -6.34 -11.40 -10.69
N LYS A 268 -6.91 -10.53 -11.52
CA LYS A 268 -6.89 -9.05 -11.35
C LYS A 268 -5.49 -8.46 -11.13
N SER A 269 -4.46 -9.08 -11.70
CA SER A 269 -3.06 -8.67 -11.56
C SER A 269 -2.55 -8.64 -10.11
N PHE A 270 -3.10 -9.50 -9.23
CA PHE A 270 -2.74 -9.57 -7.81
C PHE A 270 -1.23 -9.56 -7.56
N ILE A 271 -0.47 -10.47 -8.19
CA ILE A 271 0.98 -10.57 -8.00
C ILE A 271 1.68 -9.29 -8.43
N ASN A 272 1.29 -8.75 -9.60
CA ASN A 272 1.93 -7.56 -10.16
C ASN A 272 1.69 -6.36 -9.25
N ILE A 273 0.45 -6.14 -8.80
CA ILE A 273 0.10 -5.01 -7.94
C ILE A 273 0.75 -5.17 -6.56
N SER A 274 0.74 -6.37 -5.97
CA SER A 274 1.40 -6.64 -4.69
C SER A 274 2.91 -6.42 -4.76
N LEU A 275 3.58 -6.86 -5.84
CA LEU A 275 5.02 -6.64 -6.03
C LEU A 275 5.34 -5.16 -6.28
N MET A 276 4.58 -4.49 -7.15
CA MET A 276 4.71 -3.05 -7.36
C MET A 276 4.50 -2.29 -6.06
N SER A 277 3.53 -2.67 -5.24
CA SER A 277 3.26 -2.05 -3.94
C SER A 277 4.31 -2.39 -2.88
N PHE A 278 4.97 -3.54 -2.96
CA PHE A 278 6.13 -3.86 -2.10
C PHE A 278 7.33 -2.95 -2.41
N ILE A 279 7.55 -2.62 -3.68
CA ILE A 279 8.65 -1.76 -4.14
C ILE A 279 8.33 -0.27 -3.95
N GLY A 280 7.12 0.14 -4.36
CA GLY A 280 6.64 1.51 -4.34
C GLY A 280 5.43 1.72 -5.24
N TYR A 281 4.24 1.45 -4.71
CA TYR A 281 2.98 1.93 -5.28
C TYR A 281 2.38 2.84 -4.21
N LEU A 282 2.81 4.10 -4.28
CA LEU A 282 2.75 5.03 -3.17
C LEU A 282 1.35 5.61 -3.02
N ASP A 283 1.17 6.34 -1.92
CA ASP A 283 -0.13 6.86 -1.50
C ASP A 283 -1.14 5.72 -1.29
N TRP A 284 -2.43 5.96 -1.50
CA TRP A 284 -3.48 4.93 -1.40
C TRP A 284 -3.53 4.07 -2.67
N GLN A 285 -2.37 3.58 -3.12
CA GLN A 285 -2.16 2.92 -4.43
C GLN A 285 -2.60 3.80 -5.61
N ARG A 286 -2.35 5.11 -5.50
CA ARG A 286 -2.70 6.09 -6.55
C ARG A 286 -1.49 6.50 -7.38
N LEU A 287 -0.29 6.36 -6.82
CA LEU A 287 0.95 6.80 -7.44
C LEU A 287 1.84 5.60 -7.80
N PRO A 288 1.69 5.03 -9.02
CA PRO A 288 2.66 4.08 -9.54
C PRO A 288 3.95 4.82 -9.92
N LEU A 289 5.07 4.11 -9.82
CA LEU A 289 6.40 4.59 -10.19
C LEU A 289 6.79 4.09 -11.58
N GLY A 290 7.98 4.50 -12.03
CA GLY A 290 8.52 4.08 -13.31
C GLY A 290 8.93 2.61 -13.37
N VAL A 291 9.02 2.11 -14.60
CA VAL A 291 9.44 0.73 -14.90
C VAL A 291 10.86 0.45 -14.35
N VAL A 292 11.76 1.44 -14.38
CA VAL A 292 13.14 1.29 -13.92
C VAL A 292 13.21 0.96 -12.43
N GLN A 293 12.39 1.61 -11.61
CA GLN A 293 12.27 1.36 -10.17
C GLN A 293 11.84 -0.10 -9.92
N TYR A 294 10.79 -0.54 -10.62
CA TYR A 294 10.24 -1.88 -10.48
C TYR A 294 11.18 -2.96 -10.97
N VAL A 295 11.86 -2.76 -12.11
CA VAL A 295 12.84 -3.71 -12.64
C VAL A 295 14.03 -3.82 -11.70
N PHE A 296 14.55 -2.71 -11.18
CA PHE A 296 15.71 -2.72 -10.30
C PHE A 296 15.42 -3.47 -8.99
N TYR A 297 14.42 -3.04 -8.21
CA TYR A 297 14.10 -3.71 -6.95
C TYR A 297 13.48 -5.09 -7.16
N GLY A 298 12.72 -5.30 -8.23
CA GLY A 298 12.20 -6.60 -8.62
C GLY A 298 13.32 -7.60 -8.91
N SER A 299 14.39 -7.17 -9.59
CA SER A 299 15.55 -8.03 -9.85
C SER A 299 16.26 -8.48 -8.56
N ILE A 300 16.34 -7.61 -7.55
CA ILE A 300 16.90 -7.94 -6.22
C ILE A 300 16.08 -9.05 -5.56
N VAL A 301 14.75 -8.92 -5.58
CA VAL A 301 13.81 -9.94 -5.03
C VAL A 301 13.97 -11.26 -5.78
N VAL A 302 13.96 -11.23 -7.12
CA VAL A 302 14.11 -12.42 -7.95
C VAL A 302 15.45 -13.12 -7.69
N ILE A 303 16.57 -12.39 -7.65
CA ILE A 303 17.89 -12.94 -7.36
C ILE A 303 17.93 -13.60 -5.97
N ALA A 304 17.34 -12.97 -4.95
CA ALA A 304 17.28 -13.52 -3.61
C ALA A 304 16.49 -14.83 -3.53
N VAL A 305 15.30 -14.87 -4.15
CA VAL A 305 14.41 -16.04 -4.16
C VAL A 305 15.02 -17.19 -4.98
N VAL A 306 15.55 -16.90 -6.17
CA VAL A 306 16.20 -17.90 -7.02
C VAL A 306 17.42 -18.49 -6.31
N TYR A 307 18.25 -17.66 -5.67
CA TYR A 307 19.38 -18.16 -4.89
C TYR A 307 18.93 -19.11 -3.77
N ALA A 308 17.93 -18.72 -2.98
CA ALA A 308 17.41 -19.56 -1.91
C ALA A 308 16.85 -20.89 -2.43
N ALA A 309 16.08 -20.86 -3.53
CA ALA A 309 15.54 -22.06 -4.16
C ALA A 309 16.66 -23.00 -4.67
N VAL A 310 17.69 -22.46 -5.32
CA VAL A 310 18.86 -23.23 -5.78
C VAL A 310 19.59 -23.89 -4.60
N ILE A 311 19.83 -23.15 -3.51
CA ILE A 311 20.48 -23.73 -2.32
C ILE A 311 19.62 -24.81 -1.68
N LEU A 312 18.30 -24.63 -1.64
CA LEU A 312 17.37 -25.64 -1.13
C LEU A 312 17.42 -26.92 -1.98
N LEU A 313 17.31 -26.79 -3.30
CA LEU A 313 17.38 -27.92 -4.24
C LEU A 313 18.70 -28.68 -4.14
N ILE A 314 19.81 -27.94 -4.09
CA ILE A 314 21.15 -28.50 -3.89
C ILE A 314 21.18 -29.26 -2.55
N THR A 315 20.75 -28.64 -1.45
CA THR A 315 20.77 -29.25 -0.11
C THR A 315 19.92 -30.53 -0.03
N VAL A 316 18.73 -30.53 -0.62
CA VAL A 316 17.85 -31.71 -0.68
C VAL A 316 18.48 -32.79 -1.55
N GLY A 317 18.95 -32.45 -2.75
CA GLY A 317 19.57 -33.37 -3.69
C GLY A 317 20.82 -34.07 -3.12
N GLY A 318 21.71 -33.33 -2.44
CA GLY A 318 22.88 -33.97 -1.82
C GLY A 318 22.56 -34.81 -0.60
N ARG A 319 21.51 -34.48 0.17
CA ARG A 319 21.01 -35.38 1.22
C ARG A 319 20.49 -36.69 0.65
N LEU A 320 19.72 -36.63 -0.45
CA LEU A 320 19.23 -37.83 -1.15
C LEU A 320 20.38 -38.65 -1.77
N ALA A 321 21.39 -37.98 -2.31
CA ALA A 321 22.56 -38.62 -2.93
C ALA A 321 23.67 -39.03 -1.93
N GLY A 322 23.47 -38.84 -0.61
CA GLY A 322 24.47 -39.14 0.41
C GLY A 322 25.76 -38.29 0.32
N THR A 323 25.77 -37.21 -0.46
CA THR A 323 26.94 -36.36 -0.66
C THR A 323 26.94 -35.17 0.30
N LYS A 324 28.05 -34.98 1.02
CA LYS A 324 28.23 -33.78 1.86
C LYS A 324 28.49 -32.57 0.96
N ILE A 325 27.44 -31.80 0.69
CA ILE A 325 27.56 -30.51 0.00
C ILE A 325 28.18 -29.51 0.98
N ARG A 326 29.50 -29.43 0.96
CA ARG A 326 30.27 -28.46 1.75
C ARG A 326 30.84 -27.32 0.89
N ALA A 327 30.71 -27.40 -0.44
CA ALA A 327 31.57 -26.66 -1.36
C ALA A 327 30.97 -25.41 -2.02
N LEU A 328 29.64 -25.25 -2.09
CA LEU A 328 29.02 -24.16 -2.88
C LEU A 328 28.60 -22.92 -2.08
N THR A 329 28.46 -23.02 -0.75
CA THR A 329 27.93 -21.90 0.07
C THR A 329 28.79 -21.64 1.31
N GLN A 330 29.28 -20.40 1.45
CA GLN A 330 29.95 -19.93 2.66
C GLN A 330 28.99 -19.61 3.82
N VAL A 331 27.68 -19.60 3.58
CA VAL A 331 26.62 -19.41 4.59
C VAL A 331 25.96 -20.76 4.88
N ASN A 332 25.59 -20.99 6.14
CA ASN A 332 24.96 -22.23 6.57
C ASN A 332 23.66 -22.46 5.76
N PRO A 333 23.54 -23.57 4.99
CA PRO A 333 22.36 -23.83 4.16
C PRO A 333 21.09 -23.94 5.00
N GLY A 334 21.17 -24.42 6.25
CA GLY A 334 20.03 -24.44 7.16
C GLY A 334 19.53 -23.04 7.52
N PHE A 335 20.43 -22.05 7.64
CA PHE A 335 20.05 -20.66 7.86
C PHE A 335 19.38 -20.06 6.61
N VAL A 336 19.91 -20.35 5.41
CA VAL A 336 19.28 -19.95 4.15
C VAL A 336 17.87 -20.52 4.01
N SER A 337 17.67 -21.81 4.35
CA SER A 337 16.35 -22.43 4.36
C SER A 337 15.40 -21.75 5.35
N PHE A 338 15.90 -21.34 6.53
CA PHE A 338 15.10 -20.60 7.51
C PHE A 338 14.63 -19.24 6.99
N LEU A 339 15.54 -18.45 6.39
CA LEU A 339 15.18 -17.16 5.80
C LEU A 339 14.14 -17.32 4.69
N PHE A 340 14.31 -18.34 3.84
CA PHE A 340 13.35 -18.66 2.77
C PHE A 340 11.98 -19.07 3.31
N ALA A 341 11.95 -19.88 4.39
CA ALA A 341 10.71 -20.29 5.04
C ALA A 341 9.97 -19.11 5.67
N ILE A 342 10.69 -18.18 6.31
CA ILE A 342 10.12 -16.93 6.85
C ILE A 342 9.43 -16.12 5.74
N ILE A 343 10.12 -15.91 4.61
CA ILE A 343 9.58 -15.15 3.46
C ILE A 343 8.34 -15.86 2.90
N THR A 344 8.43 -17.17 2.68
CA THR A 344 7.33 -17.96 2.11
C THR A 344 6.10 -17.94 3.02
N PHE A 345 6.29 -18.07 4.33
CA PHE A 345 5.20 -18.03 5.29
C PHE A 345 4.53 -16.65 5.37
N GLN A 346 5.32 -15.56 5.35
CA GLN A 346 4.76 -14.20 5.31
C GLN A 346 3.90 -14.00 4.05
N ILE A 347 4.40 -14.40 2.88
CA ILE A 347 3.67 -14.30 1.62
C ILE A 347 2.42 -15.18 1.66
N PHE A 348 2.51 -16.41 2.15
CA PHE A 348 1.36 -17.31 2.29
C PHE A 348 0.27 -16.71 3.17
N MET A 349 0.63 -16.14 4.33
CA MET A 349 -0.34 -15.51 5.23
C MET A 349 -0.94 -14.24 4.64
N TYR A 350 -0.15 -13.45 3.90
CA TYR A 350 -0.64 -12.28 3.16
C TYR A 350 -1.68 -12.67 2.09
N VAL A 351 -1.40 -13.74 1.32
CA VAL A 351 -2.32 -14.28 0.31
C VAL A 351 -3.57 -14.84 0.96
N ARG A 352 -3.42 -15.61 2.05
CA ARG A 352 -4.55 -16.15 2.82
C ARG A 352 -5.47 -15.04 3.31
N PHE A 353 -4.91 -13.96 3.83
CA PHE A 353 -5.69 -12.82 4.29
C PHE A 353 -6.52 -12.19 3.16
N ASN A 354 -5.89 -11.99 2.00
CA ASN A 354 -6.54 -11.46 0.81
C ASN A 354 -7.65 -12.36 0.24
N ILE A 355 -7.51 -13.68 0.40
CA ILE A 355 -8.51 -14.64 -0.05
C ILE A 355 -9.73 -14.66 0.87
N TYR A 356 -9.52 -14.70 2.19
CA TYR A 356 -10.61 -15.01 3.12
C TYR A 356 -11.20 -13.81 3.85
N HIS A 357 -10.43 -12.74 4.07
CA HIS A 357 -10.86 -11.64 4.93
C HIS A 357 -11.14 -10.38 4.14
N ASP A 358 -10.11 -9.77 3.55
CA ASP A 358 -10.22 -8.47 2.92
C ASP A 358 -9.16 -8.29 1.83
N ILE A 359 -9.54 -7.65 0.72
CA ILE A 359 -8.64 -7.43 -0.42
C ILE A 359 -7.76 -6.23 -0.12
N GLN A 360 -6.55 -6.53 0.35
CA GLN A 360 -5.52 -5.56 0.68
C GLN A 360 -4.28 -5.82 -0.17
N LEU A 361 -4.28 -5.21 -1.36
CA LEU A 361 -3.18 -5.32 -2.34
C LEU A 361 -1.89 -4.61 -1.90
N GLN A 362 -1.84 -4.02 -0.70
CA GLN A 362 -0.70 -3.23 -0.24
C GLN A 362 0.47 -4.13 0.15
N GLY A 363 1.57 -4.06 -0.60
CA GLY A 363 2.77 -4.86 -0.37
C GLY A 363 3.52 -4.53 0.93
N LYS A 364 3.13 -3.43 1.61
CA LYS A 364 3.70 -3.03 2.91
C LYS A 364 3.57 -4.12 3.98
N TYR A 365 2.55 -4.97 3.91
CA TYR A 365 2.35 -6.09 4.84
C TYR A 365 3.39 -7.22 4.69
N VAL A 366 4.15 -7.22 3.60
CA VAL A 366 5.24 -8.17 3.35
C VAL A 366 6.60 -7.59 3.77
N LEU A 367 6.71 -6.28 4.04
CA LEU A 367 7.97 -5.65 4.43
C LEU A 367 8.64 -6.16 5.71
N PRO A 368 7.94 -6.77 6.70
CA PRO A 368 8.62 -7.41 7.83
C PRO A 368 9.68 -8.45 7.41
N VAL A 369 9.58 -9.04 6.22
CA VAL A 369 10.57 -10.00 5.69
C VAL A 369 11.61 -9.40 4.74
N VAL A 370 11.75 -8.07 4.70
CA VAL A 370 12.71 -7.40 3.82
C VAL A 370 14.16 -7.69 4.20
N LEU A 371 14.51 -7.75 5.48
CA LEU A 371 15.89 -8.07 5.91
C LEU A 371 16.31 -9.51 5.50
N PRO A 372 15.48 -10.56 5.69
CA PRO A 372 15.72 -11.88 5.09
C PRO A 372 16.02 -11.82 3.58
N LEU A 373 15.22 -11.07 2.81
CA LEU A 373 15.42 -10.90 1.36
C LEU A 373 16.78 -10.26 1.05
N VAL A 374 17.13 -9.17 1.75
CA VAL A 374 18.41 -8.47 1.57
C VAL A 374 19.60 -9.37 1.91
N ILE A 375 19.51 -10.17 2.99
CA ILE A 375 20.56 -11.14 3.34
C ILE A 375 20.72 -12.18 2.23
N LEU A 376 19.63 -12.74 1.71
CA LEU A 376 19.66 -13.72 0.63
C LEU A 376 20.24 -13.14 -0.66
N PHE A 377 19.88 -11.91 -1.01
CA PHE A 377 20.45 -11.20 -2.15
C PHE A 377 21.98 -11.08 -2.03
N PHE A 378 22.51 -10.63 -0.89
CA PHE A 378 23.96 -10.52 -0.72
C PHE A 378 24.66 -11.87 -0.61
N CYS A 379 23.97 -12.92 -0.14
CA CYS A 379 24.48 -14.29 -0.25
C CYS A 379 24.65 -14.69 -1.72
N ALA A 380 23.68 -14.37 -2.58
CA ALA A 380 23.75 -14.61 -4.02
C ALA A 380 24.91 -13.85 -4.67
N VAL A 381 25.01 -12.54 -4.42
CA VAL A 381 26.09 -11.68 -4.93
C VAL A 381 27.45 -12.22 -4.54
N LYS A 382 27.63 -12.60 -3.26
CA LYS A 382 28.90 -13.12 -2.76
C LYS A 382 29.25 -14.46 -3.41
N SER A 383 28.28 -15.34 -3.61
CA SER A 383 28.45 -16.63 -4.29
C SER A 383 28.85 -16.44 -5.76
N ILE A 384 28.14 -15.59 -6.50
CA ILE A 384 28.47 -15.24 -7.90
C ILE A 384 29.88 -14.66 -7.99
N ARG A 385 30.25 -13.75 -7.09
CA ARG A 385 31.60 -13.17 -7.04
C ARG A 385 32.67 -14.25 -6.82
N SER A 386 32.42 -15.17 -5.89
CA SER A 386 33.35 -16.25 -5.58
C SER A 386 33.53 -17.24 -6.73
N PHE A 387 32.54 -17.38 -7.60
CA PHE A 387 32.60 -18.20 -8.80
C PHE A 387 33.29 -17.45 -9.96
N ALA A 388 32.89 -16.21 -10.25
CA ALA A 388 33.33 -15.45 -11.41
C ALA A 388 34.74 -14.85 -11.28
N PHE A 389 35.21 -14.54 -10.06
CA PHE A 389 36.47 -13.81 -9.82
C PHE A 389 37.43 -14.55 -8.89
N GLN A 390 37.47 -15.88 -8.99
CA GLN A 390 38.43 -16.72 -8.28
C GLN A 390 39.88 -16.22 -8.50
N GLY A 391 40.60 -15.91 -7.43
CA GLY A 391 42.02 -15.50 -7.48
C GLY A 391 42.30 -14.00 -7.66
N SER A 392 41.28 -13.14 -7.83
CA SER A 392 41.50 -11.69 -7.95
C SER A 392 41.72 -11.02 -6.59
N LYS A 393 42.84 -10.31 -6.42
CA LYS A 393 43.15 -9.48 -5.24
C LYS A 393 42.44 -8.12 -5.23
N ARG A 394 41.71 -7.75 -6.29
CA ARG A 394 41.02 -6.44 -6.37
C ARG A 394 39.83 -6.41 -5.41
N ASN A 395 39.54 -5.22 -4.85
CA ASN A 395 38.38 -5.00 -3.98
C ASN A 395 37.06 -4.96 -4.78
N VAL A 396 36.72 -6.06 -5.45
CA VAL A 396 35.55 -6.19 -6.33
C VAL A 396 34.24 -5.97 -5.56
N ALA A 397 34.18 -6.33 -4.27
CA ALA A 397 33.00 -6.04 -3.43
C ALA A 397 32.81 -4.55 -3.17
N GLY A 398 33.89 -3.79 -2.95
CA GLY A 398 33.80 -2.34 -2.81
C GLY A 398 33.27 -1.68 -4.09
N ILE A 399 33.82 -2.06 -5.24
CA ILE A 399 33.39 -1.52 -6.55
C ILE A 399 31.92 -1.86 -6.83
N PHE A 400 31.54 -3.12 -6.63
CA PHE A 400 30.15 -3.55 -6.79
C PHE A 400 29.21 -2.78 -5.86
N GLY A 401 29.59 -2.62 -4.59
CA GLY A 401 28.81 -1.86 -3.61
C GLY A 401 28.62 -0.41 -4.02
N ILE A 402 29.68 0.24 -4.54
CA ILE A 402 29.61 1.62 -5.06
C ILE A 402 28.64 1.70 -6.25
N ILE A 403 28.80 0.84 -7.26
CA ILE A 403 27.93 0.83 -8.45
C ILE A 403 26.46 0.62 -8.04
N LEU A 404 26.21 -0.35 -7.18
CA LEU A 404 24.86 -0.68 -6.71
C LEU A 404 24.21 0.50 -5.97
N VAL A 405 24.98 1.16 -5.10
CA VAL A 405 24.53 2.35 -4.38
C VAL A 405 24.29 3.52 -5.33
N SER A 406 25.20 3.77 -6.28
CA SER A 406 25.03 4.84 -7.27
C SER A 406 23.77 4.65 -8.11
N ILE A 407 23.50 3.42 -8.56
CA ILE A 407 22.27 3.10 -9.30
C ILE A 407 21.04 3.33 -8.42
N ALA A 408 21.04 2.84 -7.18
CA ALA A 408 19.92 3.02 -6.25
C ALA A 408 19.62 4.51 -5.98
N VAL A 409 20.67 5.33 -5.81
CA VAL A 409 20.54 6.78 -5.62
C VAL A 409 19.94 7.45 -6.87
N LEU A 410 20.44 7.13 -8.06
CA LEU A 410 19.92 7.71 -9.30
C LEU A 410 18.44 7.35 -9.53
N ILE A 411 18.09 6.08 -9.32
CA ILE A 411 16.70 5.59 -9.44
C ILE A 411 15.78 6.25 -8.41
N HIS A 412 16.28 6.47 -7.18
CA HIS A 412 15.52 7.15 -6.14
C HIS A 412 15.29 8.63 -6.48
N ILE A 413 16.32 9.32 -6.99
CA ILE A 413 16.20 10.72 -7.45
C ILE A 413 15.20 10.83 -8.60
N ASP A 414 15.23 9.89 -9.56
CA ASP A 414 14.24 9.83 -10.64
C ASP A 414 12.82 9.61 -10.10
N ALA A 415 12.63 8.65 -9.19
CA ALA A 415 11.33 8.41 -8.56
C ALA A 415 10.79 9.68 -7.89
N TYR A 416 11.66 10.38 -7.15
CA TYR A 416 11.31 11.61 -6.45
C TYR A 416 10.95 12.75 -7.41
N ARG A 417 11.77 13.01 -8.43
CA ARG A 417 11.59 14.14 -9.36
C ARG A 417 10.48 13.91 -10.38
N SER A 418 10.38 12.70 -10.93
CA SER A 418 9.50 12.39 -12.06
C SER A 418 8.09 11.98 -11.62
N TYR A 419 7.91 11.50 -10.38
CA TYR A 419 6.63 10.96 -9.90
C TYR A 419 6.13 11.65 -8.62
N ILE A 420 6.97 11.74 -7.58
CA ILE A 420 6.53 12.24 -6.26
C ILE A 420 6.26 13.75 -6.29
N ILE A 421 7.19 14.56 -6.79
CA ILE A 421 7.01 16.02 -6.86
C ILE A 421 5.77 16.38 -7.71
N PRO A 422 5.61 15.87 -8.96
CA PRO A 422 4.46 16.23 -9.78
C PRO A 422 3.12 15.75 -9.21
N PHE A 423 3.10 14.70 -8.40
CA PHE A 423 1.86 14.20 -7.78
C PHE A 423 1.39 15.09 -6.63
N TYR A 424 2.30 15.47 -5.72
CA TYR A 424 1.94 16.26 -4.54
C TYR A 424 1.99 17.78 -4.76
N ASN A 425 2.75 18.23 -5.74
CA ASN A 425 2.83 19.62 -6.15
C ASN A 425 2.71 19.70 -7.68
N PRO A 426 1.51 19.47 -8.24
CA PRO A 426 1.33 19.43 -9.68
C PRO A 426 1.72 20.77 -10.30
N PRO A 427 2.42 20.76 -11.45
CA PRO A 427 2.72 21.97 -12.17
C PRO A 427 1.41 22.72 -12.47
N ALA A 428 1.42 24.05 -12.33
CA ALA A 428 0.25 24.84 -12.65
C ALA A 428 -0.12 24.65 -14.15
N TYR A 429 -1.39 24.34 -14.41
CA TYR A 429 -1.93 24.22 -15.75
C TYR A 429 -2.74 25.48 -16.08
N GLU A 430 -2.51 26.06 -17.26
CA GLU A 430 -3.37 27.09 -17.80
C GLU A 430 -4.54 26.41 -18.53
N LEU A 431 -5.74 26.56 -17.98
CA LEU A 431 -6.99 26.14 -18.62
C LEU A 431 -7.54 27.32 -19.42
N LYS A 432 -7.61 27.17 -20.75
CA LYS A 432 -8.27 28.13 -21.64
C LYS A 432 -9.51 27.49 -22.23
N VAL A 433 -10.67 28.07 -21.93
CA VAL A 433 -11.93 27.74 -22.58
C VAL A 433 -12.05 28.60 -23.83
N GLY A 434 -12.26 27.95 -24.97
CA GLY A 434 -12.54 28.64 -26.23
C GLY A 434 -13.93 29.27 -26.25
N ILE A 435 -14.32 29.78 -27.42
CA ILE A 435 -15.66 30.35 -27.60
C ILE A 435 -16.68 29.21 -27.68
N PHE A 436 -17.79 29.35 -26.96
CA PHE A 436 -18.92 28.43 -27.08
C PHE A 436 -19.58 28.56 -28.45
N GLN A 437 -19.59 27.45 -29.19
CA GLN A 437 -20.35 27.31 -30.42
C GLN A 437 -21.69 26.66 -30.07
N GLN A 438 -22.77 27.42 -30.25
CA GLN A 438 -24.13 26.92 -30.05
C GLN A 438 -24.50 25.98 -31.20
N MET A 439 -25.04 24.81 -30.86
CA MET A 439 -25.58 23.87 -31.81
C MET A 439 -26.96 24.32 -32.28
N ASP A 440 -27.22 24.11 -33.56
CA ASP A 440 -28.53 24.30 -34.15
C ASP A 440 -29.47 23.15 -33.71
N LEU A 441 -30.45 23.48 -32.87
CA LEU A 441 -31.46 22.55 -32.37
C LEU A 441 -32.76 22.61 -33.20
N ASP A 442 -32.85 23.50 -34.20
CA ASP A 442 -34.05 23.70 -35.03
C ASP A 442 -34.27 22.53 -36.01
N THR A 443 -33.30 21.62 -36.11
CA THR A 443 -33.36 20.42 -36.95
C THR A 443 -33.04 19.16 -36.16
N ASP A 444 -33.60 18.03 -36.58
CA ASP A 444 -33.28 16.71 -36.03
C ASP A 444 -31.94 16.15 -36.57
N ARG A 445 -31.14 16.99 -37.24
CA ARG A 445 -29.88 16.64 -37.90
C ARG A 445 -28.90 15.89 -36.99
N TYR A 446 -28.86 16.25 -35.72
CA TYR A 446 -27.96 15.63 -34.75
C TYR A 446 -28.53 14.34 -34.13
N VAL A 447 -29.79 14.00 -34.40
CA VAL A 447 -30.49 12.88 -33.77
C VAL A 447 -30.62 11.71 -34.74
N LYS A 448 -29.91 10.61 -34.46
CA LYS A 448 -29.95 9.40 -35.29
C LYS A 448 -31.09 8.45 -34.90
N LYS A 449 -31.33 8.29 -33.61
CA LYS A 449 -32.30 7.32 -33.10
C LYS A 449 -32.82 7.71 -31.73
N ILE A 450 -34.14 7.66 -31.57
CA ILE A 450 -34.82 7.89 -30.29
C ILE A 450 -35.49 6.59 -29.84
N LYS A 451 -35.45 6.29 -28.54
CA LYS A 451 -36.19 5.16 -27.95
C LYS A 451 -36.75 5.57 -26.58
N GLY A 452 -38.03 5.27 -26.34
CA GLY A 452 -38.66 5.45 -25.02
C GLY A 452 -39.02 6.90 -24.65
N MET A 453 -38.91 7.84 -25.60
CA MET A 453 -39.20 9.26 -25.40
C MET A 453 -39.76 9.86 -26.70
N GLY A 454 -40.57 10.91 -26.58
CA GLY A 454 -40.94 11.82 -27.65
C GLY A 454 -39.99 13.01 -27.69
N LEU A 455 -39.67 13.48 -28.90
CA LEU A 455 -38.95 14.73 -29.14
C LEU A 455 -39.82 15.60 -30.03
N SER A 456 -40.10 16.81 -29.58
CA SER A 456 -40.78 17.84 -30.38
C SER A 456 -39.97 19.13 -30.31
N ILE A 457 -39.93 19.87 -31.41
CA ILE A 457 -39.22 21.14 -31.51
C ILE A 457 -40.25 22.25 -31.31
N THR A 458 -40.04 23.12 -30.32
CA THR A 458 -40.92 24.25 -30.04
C THR A 458 -40.65 25.41 -30.99
N ALA A 459 -41.57 26.38 -31.05
CA ALA A 459 -41.48 27.51 -32.00
C ALA A 459 -40.26 28.43 -31.79
N ASP A 460 -39.61 28.33 -30.63
CA ASP A 460 -38.38 29.02 -30.25
C ASP A 460 -37.10 28.18 -30.50
N GLY A 461 -37.22 27.00 -31.11
CA GLY A 461 -36.10 26.12 -31.43
C GLY A 461 -35.68 25.16 -30.31
N SER A 462 -36.35 25.20 -29.15
CA SER A 462 -36.03 24.32 -28.02
C SER A 462 -36.49 22.87 -28.27
N TRP A 463 -35.76 21.91 -27.72
CA TRP A 463 -36.15 20.50 -27.72
C TRP A 463 -37.04 20.20 -26.52
N LEU A 464 -38.32 19.99 -26.76
CA LEU A 464 -39.27 19.46 -25.78
C LEU A 464 -39.22 17.93 -25.79
N ILE A 465 -38.78 17.38 -24.67
CA ILE A 465 -38.59 15.96 -24.44
C ILE A 465 -39.65 15.47 -23.45
N GLU A 466 -40.42 14.48 -23.88
CA GLU A 466 -41.42 13.80 -23.05
C GLU A 466 -41.03 12.33 -22.92
N SER A 467 -40.69 11.88 -21.71
CA SER A 467 -40.33 10.49 -21.43
C SER A 467 -41.50 9.74 -20.80
N ASN A 468 -41.85 8.59 -21.40
CA ASN A 468 -42.83 7.63 -20.87
C ASN A 468 -42.19 6.27 -20.53
N SER A 469 -40.85 6.20 -20.49
CA SER A 469 -40.08 4.97 -20.36
C SER A 469 -39.11 5.04 -19.18
N ALA A 470 -38.75 3.89 -18.62
CA ALA A 470 -37.71 3.80 -17.59
C ALA A 470 -36.28 4.03 -18.16
N ASP A 471 -36.07 3.90 -19.48
CA ASP A 471 -34.77 4.09 -20.17
C ASP A 471 -34.97 4.92 -21.45
N PRO A 472 -35.27 6.23 -21.35
CA PRO A 472 -35.35 7.10 -22.52
C PRO A 472 -33.93 7.42 -23.01
N ARG A 473 -33.70 7.25 -24.30
CA ARG A 473 -32.37 7.47 -24.88
C ARG A 473 -32.43 8.04 -26.28
N MET A 474 -31.51 8.96 -26.53
CA MET A 474 -31.29 9.60 -27.81
C MET A 474 -29.86 9.34 -28.27
N VAL A 475 -29.70 8.66 -29.40
CA VAL A 475 -28.39 8.42 -30.01
C VAL A 475 -28.13 9.49 -31.06
N MET A 476 -27.00 10.18 -30.93
CA MET A 476 -26.59 11.25 -31.82
C MET A 476 -25.95 10.72 -33.11
N THR A 477 -25.97 11.54 -34.15
CA THR A 477 -25.22 11.29 -35.40
C THR A 477 -23.71 11.42 -35.15
N PRO A 478 -22.86 10.78 -35.98
CA PRO A 478 -21.41 10.92 -35.86
C PRO A 478 -20.92 12.37 -35.98
N GLU A 479 -21.65 13.24 -36.69
CA GLU A 479 -21.36 14.68 -36.82
C GLU A 479 -21.29 15.39 -35.46
N PHE A 480 -22.00 14.87 -34.43
CA PHE A 480 -21.91 15.40 -33.07
C PHE A 480 -20.51 15.22 -32.45
N CYS A 481 -19.80 14.14 -32.81
CA CYS A 481 -18.42 13.93 -32.38
C CYS A 481 -17.44 14.90 -33.06
N ASP A 482 -17.76 15.43 -34.25
CA ASP A 482 -16.88 16.40 -34.93
C ASP A 482 -16.88 17.76 -34.21
N VAL A 483 -17.96 18.09 -33.52
CA VAL A 483 -18.08 19.29 -32.66
C VAL A 483 -17.36 19.09 -31.32
N LEU A 484 -17.28 17.84 -30.84
CA LEU A 484 -16.54 17.49 -29.63
C LEU A 484 -15.05 17.33 -29.94
N GLY A 485 -14.28 18.40 -29.71
CA GLY A 485 -12.81 18.33 -29.72
C GLY A 485 -12.25 17.45 -28.61
N ASP A 486 -10.92 17.24 -28.63
CA ASP A 486 -10.15 16.34 -27.75
C ASP A 486 -10.48 16.53 -26.27
N TYR A 487 -10.58 17.79 -25.87
CA TYR A 487 -11.15 18.23 -24.61
C TYR A 487 -12.11 19.36 -24.93
N SER A 488 -13.35 19.23 -24.45
CA SER A 488 -14.41 20.19 -24.72
C SER A 488 -15.25 20.40 -23.48
N LEU A 489 -15.79 21.60 -23.34
CA LEU A 489 -16.77 21.94 -22.32
C LEU A 489 -18.13 22.08 -22.98
N ILE A 490 -19.07 21.24 -22.58
CA ILE A 490 -20.44 21.23 -23.08
C ILE A 490 -21.29 22.03 -22.09
N ARG A 491 -21.96 23.05 -22.59
CA ARG A 491 -22.95 23.84 -21.87
C ARG A 491 -24.34 23.44 -22.34
N ILE A 492 -25.20 23.04 -21.42
CA ILE A 492 -26.59 22.67 -21.71
C ILE A 492 -27.50 23.54 -20.87
N GLU A 493 -28.31 24.36 -21.52
CA GLU A 493 -29.36 25.14 -20.86
C GLU A 493 -30.67 24.37 -20.98
N LEU A 494 -31.30 24.08 -19.84
CA LEU A 494 -32.53 23.31 -19.81
C LEU A 494 -33.51 23.84 -18.77
N ALA A 495 -34.78 23.49 -18.95
CA ALA A 495 -35.85 23.73 -18.00
C ALA A 495 -36.56 22.40 -17.71
N SER A 496 -36.78 22.08 -16.43
CA SER A 496 -37.44 20.84 -16.01
C SER A 496 -38.59 21.12 -15.05
N ALA A 497 -39.66 20.33 -15.15
CA ALA A 497 -40.75 20.37 -14.16
C ALA A 497 -40.40 19.65 -12.85
N GLU A 498 -39.37 18.80 -12.86
CA GLU A 498 -38.98 17.93 -11.74
C GLU A 498 -37.46 17.85 -11.61
N ASP A 499 -36.98 17.40 -10.45
CA ASP A 499 -35.57 17.08 -10.26
C ASP A 499 -35.19 15.82 -11.05
N GLY A 500 -33.98 15.78 -11.61
CA GLY A 500 -33.57 14.64 -12.42
C GLY A 500 -32.08 14.55 -12.66
N LEU A 501 -31.72 13.59 -13.52
CA LEU A 501 -30.34 13.28 -13.87
C LEU A 501 -30.21 13.23 -15.38
N LEU A 502 -29.31 14.05 -15.92
CA LEU A 502 -28.89 14.02 -17.31
C LEU A 502 -27.64 13.16 -17.40
N GLN A 503 -27.67 12.12 -18.24
CA GLN A 503 -26.51 11.26 -18.49
C GLN A 503 -26.12 11.27 -19.97
N ILE A 504 -24.82 11.37 -20.24
CA ILE A 504 -24.23 11.37 -21.57
C ILE A 504 -23.24 10.22 -21.64
N PHE A 505 -23.44 9.31 -22.59
CA PHE A 505 -22.54 8.20 -22.89
C PHE A 505 -21.76 8.52 -24.15
N ILE A 506 -20.44 8.31 -24.09
CA ILE A 506 -19.54 8.51 -25.23
C ILE A 506 -18.91 7.16 -25.57
N ASP A 507 -19.16 6.68 -26.78
CA ASP A 507 -18.60 5.43 -27.29
C ASP A 507 -17.31 5.71 -28.07
N THR A 508 -16.22 5.08 -27.63
CA THR A 508 -14.89 5.19 -28.26
C THR A 508 -14.61 4.13 -29.33
N GLY A 509 -15.58 3.24 -29.60
CA GLY A 509 -15.48 2.19 -30.62
C GLY A 509 -14.81 0.91 -30.16
N GLY A 510 -14.79 0.65 -28.85
CA GLY A 510 -14.41 -0.65 -28.27
C GLY A 510 -15.51 -1.71 -28.42
N ALA A 511 -15.21 -2.95 -28.01
CA ALA A 511 -16.14 -4.08 -28.11
C ALA A 511 -17.44 -3.90 -27.30
N ASP A 512 -17.40 -3.08 -26.25
CA ASP A 512 -18.49 -2.95 -25.26
C ASP A 512 -19.55 -1.88 -25.61
N GLY A 513 -19.34 -1.06 -26.65
CA GLY A 513 -20.25 0.04 -27.02
C GLY A 513 -20.44 1.09 -25.91
N PHE A 514 -21.68 1.57 -25.70
CA PHE A 514 -21.99 2.53 -24.64
C PHE A 514 -21.85 1.89 -23.25
N ASN A 515 -20.85 2.31 -22.47
CA ASN A 515 -20.53 1.77 -21.15
C ASN A 515 -20.67 2.85 -20.06
N ILE A 516 -21.17 2.46 -18.88
CA ILE A 516 -21.27 3.32 -17.68
C ILE A 516 -19.92 3.92 -17.29
N LYS A 517 -18.81 3.19 -17.49
CA LYS A 517 -17.45 3.69 -17.22
C LYS A 517 -17.05 4.89 -18.09
N GLN A 518 -17.74 5.09 -19.22
CA GLN A 518 -17.55 6.18 -20.16
C GLN A 518 -18.82 7.05 -20.25
N SER A 519 -19.48 7.23 -19.11
CA SER A 519 -20.64 8.11 -18.97
C SER A 519 -20.32 9.32 -18.09
N LEU A 520 -20.86 10.46 -18.49
CA LEU A 520 -20.85 11.71 -17.75
C LEU A 520 -22.27 11.91 -17.25
N TYR A 521 -22.46 12.21 -15.97
CA TYR A 521 -23.78 12.51 -15.43
C TYR A 521 -23.76 13.79 -14.61
N THR A 522 -24.88 14.49 -14.62
CA THR A 522 -25.11 15.66 -13.77
C THR A 522 -26.55 15.69 -13.32
N LYS A 523 -26.78 16.24 -12.13
CA LYS A 523 -28.13 16.44 -11.59
C LYS A 523 -28.63 17.82 -11.99
N TYR A 524 -29.92 17.93 -12.21
CA TYR A 524 -30.62 19.20 -12.40
C TYR A 524 -31.83 19.26 -11.47
N SER A 525 -32.25 20.47 -11.11
CA SER A 525 -33.40 20.70 -10.24
C SER A 525 -34.61 21.18 -11.05
N GLN A 526 -35.79 21.18 -10.43
CA GLN A 526 -36.98 21.83 -10.97
C GLN A 526 -36.69 23.32 -11.31
N GLY A 527 -37.11 23.75 -12.50
CA GLY A 527 -36.89 25.09 -13.04
C GLY A 527 -35.77 25.16 -14.07
N ASP A 528 -35.21 26.36 -14.23
CA ASP A 528 -34.15 26.66 -15.21
C ASP A 528 -32.76 26.27 -14.68
N ASN A 529 -32.00 25.52 -15.46
CA ASN A 529 -30.66 25.05 -15.11
C ASN A 529 -29.67 25.34 -16.24
N THR A 530 -28.44 25.67 -15.88
CA THR A 530 -27.28 25.68 -16.79
C THR A 530 -26.29 24.62 -16.32
N LEU A 531 -26.10 23.60 -17.14
CA LEU A 531 -25.22 22.48 -16.86
C LEU A 531 -23.93 22.64 -17.64
N MET A 532 -22.80 22.44 -16.96
CA MET A 532 -21.46 22.49 -17.55
C MET A 532 -20.80 21.13 -17.39
N ILE A 533 -20.52 20.47 -18.51
CA ILE A 533 -20.00 19.10 -18.53
C ILE A 533 -18.67 19.10 -19.29
N ALA A 534 -17.59 18.77 -18.59
CA ALA A 534 -16.29 18.57 -19.22
C ALA A 534 -16.24 17.18 -19.89
N SER A 535 -15.92 17.16 -21.18
CA SER A 535 -15.69 15.95 -21.97
C SER A 535 -14.24 15.90 -22.40
N GLY A 536 -13.55 14.79 -22.14
CA GLY A 536 -12.14 14.61 -22.49
C GLY A 536 -11.90 13.21 -23.02
N ILE A 537 -12.43 12.91 -24.21
CA ILE A 537 -12.50 11.53 -24.72
C ILE A 537 -12.20 11.49 -26.21
N LYS A 538 -10.98 11.03 -26.54
CA LYS A 538 -10.62 10.58 -27.88
C LYS A 538 -10.33 9.08 -27.88
N PRO A 539 -10.78 8.34 -28.91
CA PRO A 539 -11.64 8.79 -30.03
C PRO A 539 -13.13 8.85 -29.63
N CYS A 540 -13.90 9.81 -30.15
CA CYS A 540 -15.38 9.83 -30.08
C CYS A 540 -15.93 9.22 -31.38
N LYS A 541 -16.80 8.20 -31.30
CA LYS A 541 -17.49 7.64 -32.47
C LYS A 541 -19.00 7.83 -32.44
N ARG A 542 -19.62 7.68 -31.27
CA ARG A 542 -21.06 7.86 -31.06
C ARG A 542 -21.31 8.47 -29.70
N VAL A 543 -22.35 9.30 -29.62
CA VAL A 543 -22.84 9.86 -28.35
C VAL A 543 -24.28 9.41 -28.14
N ARG A 544 -24.60 9.07 -26.89
CA ARG A 544 -25.97 8.81 -26.42
C ARG A 544 -26.26 9.78 -25.28
N ILE A 545 -27.40 10.46 -25.35
CA ILE A 545 -27.91 11.33 -24.28
C ILE A 545 -29.17 10.70 -23.71
N ASP A 546 -29.19 10.60 -22.40
CA ASP A 546 -30.29 10.12 -21.58
C ASP A 546 -30.77 11.32 -20.75
N PRO A 547 -31.79 12.05 -21.24
CA PRO A 547 -32.18 13.35 -20.72
C PRO A 547 -32.94 13.29 -19.40
N VAL A 548 -33.64 12.18 -19.15
CA VAL A 548 -34.48 11.96 -17.95
C VAL A 548 -34.30 10.50 -17.54
N VAL A 549 -34.21 10.20 -16.24
CA VAL A 549 -34.27 8.81 -15.76
C VAL A 549 -35.69 8.55 -15.27
N GLY A 550 -36.50 7.85 -16.07
CA GLY A 550 -37.91 7.58 -15.78
C GLY A 550 -38.89 8.45 -16.58
N THR A 551 -40.10 8.63 -16.06
CA THR A 551 -41.16 9.44 -16.67
C THR A 551 -40.99 10.92 -16.31
N GLY A 552 -41.08 11.83 -17.27
CA GLY A 552 -40.96 13.26 -16.99
C GLY A 552 -40.77 14.11 -18.25
N ASN A 553 -40.91 15.43 -18.08
CA ASN A 553 -40.82 16.41 -19.16
C ASN A 553 -39.61 17.33 -18.96
N LEU A 554 -38.81 17.50 -20.01
CA LEU A 554 -37.60 18.32 -20.03
C LEU A 554 -37.59 19.18 -21.29
N THR A 555 -37.22 20.45 -21.18
CA THR A 555 -36.98 21.32 -22.33
C THR A 555 -35.50 21.67 -22.39
N ILE A 556 -34.80 21.28 -23.46
CA ILE A 556 -33.41 21.71 -23.72
C ILE A 556 -33.47 22.95 -24.62
N ARG A 557 -33.05 24.09 -24.10
CA ARG A 557 -33.07 25.39 -24.81
C ARG A 557 -31.85 25.59 -25.69
N SER A 558 -30.69 25.15 -25.21
CA SER A 558 -29.45 25.27 -25.98
C SER A 558 -28.44 24.21 -25.57
N ILE A 559 -27.66 23.74 -26.55
CA ILE A 559 -26.46 22.95 -26.35
C ILE A 559 -25.33 23.72 -27.02
N SER A 560 -24.29 24.06 -26.26
CA SER A 560 -23.12 24.76 -26.79
C SER A 560 -21.84 24.04 -26.40
N VAL A 561 -20.84 24.04 -27.28
CA VAL A 561 -19.56 23.38 -27.03
C VAL A 561 -18.41 24.36 -27.21
N ALA A 562 -17.49 24.39 -26.26
CA ALA A 562 -16.26 25.15 -26.35
C ALA A 562 -15.04 24.21 -26.27
N PRO A 563 -14.01 24.39 -27.11
CA PRO A 563 -12.77 23.62 -26.97
C PRO A 563 -12.06 24.02 -25.68
N LEU A 564 -11.51 23.04 -24.96
CA LEU A 564 -10.74 23.24 -23.75
C LEU A 564 -9.26 23.00 -24.05
N SER A 565 -8.43 24.03 -23.90
CA SER A 565 -6.98 23.89 -24.00
C SER A 565 -6.39 23.79 -22.60
N ILE A 566 -5.69 22.68 -22.34
CA ILE A 566 -4.92 22.45 -21.11
C ILE A 566 -3.44 22.60 -21.48
N ARG A 567 -2.79 23.66 -21.01
CA ARG A 567 -1.34 23.85 -21.22
C ARG A 567 -0.61 23.75 -19.89
N SER A 568 0.47 22.97 -19.86
CA SER A 568 1.46 23.07 -18.79
C SER A 568 2.10 24.46 -18.87
N LEU A 569 2.29 25.13 -17.72
CA LEU A 569 3.05 26.39 -17.64
C LEU A 569 4.58 26.19 -17.71
N TRP A 570 5.03 25.00 -18.13
CA TRP A 570 6.43 24.58 -18.23
C TRP A 570 6.81 24.18 -19.65
#